data_AF-A0A7X6PJR4-F1
#
_entry.id   AF-A0A7X6PJR4-F1
#
_cell.length_a   1.000
_cell.length_b   1.000
_cell.length_c   1.000
_cell.angle_alpha   90.00
_cell.angle_beta   90.00
_cell.angle_gamma   90.00
#
_symmetry.space_group_name_H-M   'P 1'
#
loop_
_entity.id
_entity.type
_entity.pdbx_description
1 polymer ?
#
loop_
_entity_poly.entity_id
_entity_poly.type
_entity_poly.pdbx_seq_one_letter_code
_entity_poly.pdbx_strand_id
1 'polypeptide(L)'
;AAELLAQQPTLAHILQEKGDENIINVCKQIDIAYGLELGKTLSEMRALAANGFIKFNIYKPFRLSICSEFYITQAVNLEEAFYVANQ
;
A
#
# COMPACT_ATOMS: atom_id res chain seq x y z
N ALA A 1 -8.18 -8.87 7.62
CA ALA A 1 -8.27 -7.43 7.31
C ALA A 1 -7.64 -6.56 8.40
N ALA A 2 -7.90 -6.82 9.69
CA ALA A 2 -7.34 -6.02 10.80
C ALA A 2 -5.80 -5.97 10.87
N GLU A 3 -5.09 -7.09 10.69
CA GLU A 3 -3.61 -7.12 10.70
C GLU A 3 -2.96 -6.36 9.52
N LEU A 4 -3.66 -6.28 8.38
CA LEU A 4 -3.21 -5.54 7.18
C LEU A 4 -3.28 -4.02 7.37
N LEU A 5 -4.22 -3.54 8.19
CA LEU A 5 -4.36 -2.12 8.50
C LEU A 5 -3.29 -1.65 9.50
N ALA A 6 -2.86 -2.52 10.41
CA ALA A 6 -1.83 -2.20 11.41
C ALA A 6 -0.47 -1.87 10.80
N GLN A 7 -0.19 -2.33 9.57
CA GLN A 7 1.09 -2.13 8.87
C GLN A 7 1.08 -0.93 7.89
N GLN A 8 -0.07 -0.29 7.66
CA GLN A 8 -0.18 0.85 6.75
C GLN A 8 0.79 2.01 7.05
N PRO A 9 1.00 2.42 8.33
CA PRO A 9 1.92 3.52 8.63
C PRO A 9 3.37 3.23 8.24
N THR A 10 3.82 1.98 8.48
CA THR A 10 5.17 1.53 8.13
C THR A 10 5.35 1.46 6.62
N LEU A 11 4.36 0.95 5.90
CA LEU A 11 4.39 0.87 4.44
C LEU A 11 4.42 2.26 3.80
N ALA A 12 3.62 3.21 4.30
CA ALA A 12 3.60 4.59 3.83
C ALA A 12 4.98 5.26 3.97
N HIS A 13 5.63 5.07 5.13
CA HIS A 13 6.96 5.61 5.38
C HIS A 13 8.00 5.06 4.40
N ILE A 14 8.01 3.73 4.18
CA ILE A 14 8.96 3.09 3.25
C ILE A 14 8.74 3.57 1.82
N LEU A 15 7.49 3.70 1.36
CA LEU A 15 7.19 4.20 0.02
C LEU A 15 7.65 5.65 -0.17
N GLN A 16 7.56 6.48 0.88
CA GLN A 16 8.04 7.85 0.85
C GLN A 16 9.57 7.92 0.83
N GLU A 17 10.24 7.13 1.67
CA GLU A 17 11.72 7.06 1.71
C GLU A 17 12.31 6.56 0.39
N LYS A 18 11.67 5.58 -0.24
CA LYS A 18 12.13 4.95 -1.49
C LYS A 18 11.42 5.50 -2.73
N GLY A 19 11.02 6.77 -2.70
CA GLY A 19 10.13 7.38 -3.70
C GLY A 19 10.51 7.18 -5.16
N ASP A 20 11.80 7.20 -5.48
CA ASP A 20 12.33 7.08 -6.86
C ASP A 20 12.59 5.62 -7.28
N GLU A 21 12.45 4.65 -6.37
CA GLU A 21 12.69 3.24 -6.65
C GLU A 21 11.45 2.56 -7.25
N ASN A 22 11.69 1.54 -8.06
CA ASN A 22 10.63 0.71 -8.64
C ASN A 22 9.88 -0.08 -7.56
N ILE A 23 8.54 -0.06 -7.60
CA ILE A 23 7.69 -0.66 -6.58
C ILE A 23 7.90 -2.18 -6.41
N ILE A 24 8.15 -2.91 -7.49
CA ILE A 24 8.36 -4.37 -7.43
C ILE A 24 9.67 -4.70 -6.70
N ASN A 25 10.71 -3.90 -6.95
CA ASN A 25 11.99 -4.06 -6.29
C ASN A 25 11.87 -3.75 -4.80
N VAL A 26 11.18 -2.66 -4.44
CA VAL A 26 10.96 -2.29 -3.03
C VAL A 26 10.17 -3.36 -2.29
N CYS A 27 9.07 -3.90 -2.85
CA CYS A 27 8.34 -4.99 -2.23
C CYS A 27 9.23 -6.21 -1.95
N LYS A 28 10.10 -6.60 -2.88
CA LYS A 28 11.05 -7.71 -2.67
C LYS A 28 12.10 -7.38 -1.60
N GLN A 29 12.61 -6.15 -1.59
CA GLN A 29 13.57 -5.70 -0.56
C GLN A 29 12.94 -5.79 0.84
N ILE A 30 11.67 -5.40 0.99
CA ILE A 30 10.91 -5.53 2.23
C ILE A 30 10.78 -7.01 2.60
N ASP A 31 10.36 -7.87 1.65
CA ASP A 31 10.22 -9.30 1.93
C ASP A 31 11.54 -9.91 2.44
N ILE A 32 12.68 -9.56 1.82
CA ILE A 32 14.01 -10.02 2.24
C ILE A 32 14.39 -9.45 3.61
N ALA A 33 14.23 -8.15 3.83
CA ALA A 33 14.64 -7.47 5.05
C ALA A 33 13.90 -7.97 6.29
N TYR A 34 12.63 -8.35 6.14
CA TYR A 34 11.77 -8.84 7.22
C TYR A 34 11.63 -10.37 7.24
N GLY A 35 12.34 -11.10 6.36
CA GLY A 35 12.28 -12.56 6.30
C GLY A 35 10.91 -13.12 5.92
N LEU A 36 10.14 -12.37 5.11
CA LEU A 36 8.83 -12.76 4.63
C LEU A 36 8.94 -13.68 3.41
N GLU A 37 7.85 -14.37 3.08
CA GLU A 37 7.73 -15.08 1.81
C GLU A 37 7.86 -14.10 0.64
N LEU A 38 8.64 -14.46 -0.38
CA LEU A 38 8.83 -13.62 -1.56
C LEU A 38 7.49 -13.36 -2.26
N GLY A 39 7.13 -12.09 -2.40
CA GLY A 39 5.87 -11.65 -3.00
C GLY A 39 4.77 -11.34 -1.97
N LYS A 40 5.02 -11.55 -0.67
CA LYS A 40 4.07 -11.24 0.41
C LYS A 40 3.69 -9.75 0.40
N THR A 41 4.67 -8.86 0.44
CA THR A 41 4.42 -7.40 0.44
C THR A 41 3.68 -6.94 -0.83
N LEU A 42 4.02 -7.52 -1.99
CA LEU A 42 3.35 -7.19 -3.25
C LEU A 42 1.87 -7.64 -3.27
N SER A 43 1.59 -8.80 -2.68
CA SER A 43 0.23 -9.31 -2.51
C SER A 43 -0.61 -8.38 -1.63
N GLU A 44 -0.03 -7.85 -0.55
CA GLU A 44 -0.66 -6.88 0.34
C GLU A 44 -0.90 -5.54 -0.35
N MET A 45 0.08 -5.02 -1.08
CA MET A 45 -0.07 -3.83 -1.94
C MET A 45 -1.23 -3.99 -2.92
N ARG A 46 -1.33 -5.16 -3.57
CA ARG A 46 -2.43 -5.47 -4.50
C ARG A 46 -3.79 -5.47 -3.77
N ALA A 47 -3.88 -6.11 -2.60
CA ALA A 47 -5.12 -6.14 -1.83
C ALA A 47 -5.55 -4.74 -1.38
N LEU A 48 -4.61 -3.93 -0.87
CA LEU A 48 -4.88 -2.57 -0.43
C LEU A 48 -5.33 -1.68 -1.60
N ALA A 49 -4.68 -1.79 -2.76
CA ALA A 49 -5.08 -1.07 -3.97
C ALA A 49 -6.47 -1.50 -4.47
N ALA A 50 -6.76 -2.80 -4.49
CA ALA A 50 -8.06 -3.33 -4.91
C ALA A 50 -9.21 -2.88 -3.99
N ASN A 51 -8.93 -2.66 -2.70
CA ASN A 51 -9.90 -2.17 -1.72
C ASN A 51 -9.93 -0.63 -1.62
N GLY A 52 -9.21 0.09 -2.49
CA GLY A 52 -9.22 1.55 -2.53
C GLY A 52 -8.37 2.26 -1.48
N PHE A 53 -7.61 1.51 -0.66
CA PHE A 53 -6.68 2.07 0.33
C PHE A 53 -5.40 2.62 -0.30
N ILE A 54 -5.10 2.23 -1.54
CA ILE A 54 -3.95 2.72 -2.30
C ILE A 54 -4.43 3.23 -3.65
N LYS A 55 -4.06 4.46 -3.98
CA LYS A 55 -4.26 5.07 -5.29
C LYS A 55 -2.94 5.12 -6.04
N PHE A 56 -2.98 4.85 -7.34
CA PHE A 56 -1.83 4.89 -8.23
C PHE A 56 -2.29 5.17 -9.67
N ASN A 57 -1.36 5.48 -10.57
CA ASN A 57 -1.66 5.68 -11.98
C ASN A 57 -2.02 4.35 -12.69
N ILE A 58 -3.31 4.09 -12.89
CA ILE A 58 -3.80 2.86 -13.55
C ILE A 58 -3.47 2.76 -15.05
N TYR A 59 -3.13 3.88 -15.70
CA TYR A 59 -2.72 3.89 -17.11
C TYR A 59 -1.27 3.44 -17.29
N LYS A 60 -0.50 3.37 -16.20
CA LYS A 60 0.85 2.85 -16.16
C LYS A 60 0.82 1.43 -15.61
N PRO A 61 1.47 0.45 -16.26
CA PRO A 61 1.59 -0.88 -15.69
C PRO A 61 2.25 -0.83 -14.31
N PHE A 62 1.60 -1.39 -13.29
CA PHE A 62 2.07 -1.38 -11.89
C PHE A 62 3.57 -1.74 -11.76
N ARG A 63 4.02 -2.73 -12.53
CA ARG A 63 5.42 -3.19 -12.52
C ARG A 63 6.46 -2.14 -12.96
N LEU A 64 6.02 -1.09 -13.65
CA LEU A 64 6.87 0.01 -14.14
C LEU A 64 6.77 1.25 -13.24
N SER A 65 5.91 1.22 -12.22
CA SER A 65 5.70 2.35 -11.32
C SER A 65 6.80 2.49 -10.29
N ILE A 66 7.02 3.72 -9.84
CA ILE A 66 7.91 4.05 -8.72
C ILE A 66 7.11 4.31 -7.45
N CYS A 67 7.73 4.19 -6.27
CA CYS A 67 7.03 4.27 -4.99
C CYS A 67 6.29 5.60 -4.77
N SER A 68 6.86 6.72 -5.24
CA SER A 68 6.25 8.06 -5.12
C SER A 68 4.94 8.23 -5.93
N GLU A 69 4.64 7.31 -6.85
CA GLU A 69 3.38 7.30 -7.60
C GLU A 69 2.23 6.61 -6.82
N PHE A 70 2.49 6.11 -5.61
CA PHE A 70 1.50 5.44 -4.76
C PHE A 70 1.10 6.32 -3.58
N TYR A 71 -0.20 6.49 -3.40
CA TYR A 71 -0.78 7.25 -2.30
C TYR A 71 -1.60 6.32 -1.42
N ILE A 72 -1.15 6.13 -0.18
CA ILE A 72 -1.92 5.40 0.83
C ILE A 72 -2.94 6.36 1.42
N THR A 73 -4.23 6.06 1.24
CA THR A 73 -5.30 6.80 1.91
C THR A 73 -5.38 6.30 3.34
N GLN A 74 -5.27 7.20 4.32
CA GLN A 74 -5.55 6.84 5.70
C GLN A 74 -6.98 6.33 5.77
N ALA A 75 -7.16 5.12 6.29
CA ALA A 75 -8.47 4.61 6.64
C ALA A 75 -8.99 5.44 7.82
N VAL A 76 -9.61 6.59 7.55
CA VAL A 76 -10.63 7.11 8.46
C VAL A 76 -11.62 5.96 8.60
N ASN A 77 -11.83 5.47 9.83
CA ASN A 77 -12.71 4.35 10.13
C ASN A 77 -13.92 4.39 9.19
N LEU A 78 -13.95 3.47 8.21
CA LEU A 78 -14.99 3.51 7.18
C LEU A 78 -16.38 3.42 7.85
N GLU A 79 -16.46 2.73 9.00
CA GLU A 79 -17.61 2.70 9.90
C GLU A 79 -18.02 4.08 10.43
N GLU A 80 -17.08 4.94 10.83
CA GLU A 80 -17.39 6.30 11.29
C GLU A 80 -17.86 7.19 10.14
N ALA A 81 -17.25 7.05 8.95
CA ALA A 81 -17.64 7.80 7.77
C ALA A 81 -19.06 7.44 7.29
N PHE A 82 -19.45 6.16 7.36
CA PHE A 82 -20.83 5.75 7.08
C PHE A 82 -21.82 6.17 8.18
N TYR A 83 -21.39 6.23 9.45
CA TYR A 83 -22.25 6.68 10.54
C TYR A 83 -22.65 8.16 10.41
N VAL A 84 -21.70 9.04 10.05
CA VAL A 84 -21.98 10.48 9.86
C VAL A 84 -22.79 10.77 8.60
N ALA A 85 -22.60 10.00 7.51
CA ALA A 85 -23.33 10.21 6.26
C ALA A 85 -24.80 9.79 6.31
N ASN A 86 -25.22 9.09 7.38
CA ASN A 86 -26.56 8.56 7.56
C ASN A 86 -27.31 9.21 8.75
N GLN A 87 -26.85 10.37 9.20
CA GLN A 87 -27.54 11.28 10.14
C GLN A 87 -28.06 12.51 9.39
#